data_AF-A0A2M8NXW5-F1
#
_entry.id   AF-A0A2M8NXW5-F1
#
_cell.length_a   1.000
_cell.length_b   1.000
_cell.length_c   1.000
_cell.angle_alpha   90.00
_cell.angle_beta   90.00
_cell.angle_gamma   90.00
#
_symmetry.space_group_name_H-M   'P 1'
#
loop_
_entity.id
_entity.type
_entity.pdbx_description
1 polymer ?
#
loop_
_entity_poly.entity_id
_entity_poly.type
_entity_poly.pdbx_seq_one_letter_code
_entity_poly.pdbx_strand_id
1 'polypeptide(L)'
;PEGKNLVGAFKQPISVWIDPDVLTTLPPREWRCGMAEVIKHGLLADEKLLDTDLHQVSLAEELIKRAVQVKVDVVQRDPYEHGERAHLNLGHTFGHAIEQVTHYSWAHGEAVGVGLLLATMLSHRLGLCDEALIHRVEAILAHTGLPIRLNGLDPEAIYAAMFTDKKRKDGKLRFILLRGVGAPMIVDDVPKDDVIAVLMALR
;
A
#
# COMPACT_ATOMS: atom_id res chain seq x y z
N PRO A 1 -4.77 -22.24 13.93
CA PRO A 1 -3.65 -21.93 13.00
C PRO A 1 -3.00 -20.60 13.39
N GLU A 2 -1.69 -20.59 13.68
CA GLU A 2 -1.00 -19.51 14.42
C GLU A 2 -0.54 -18.29 13.57
N GLY A 3 -0.82 -18.23 12.26
CA GLY A 3 -0.52 -17.06 11.43
C GLY A 3 -0.51 -17.33 9.91
N LYS A 4 -0.62 -16.27 9.10
CA LYS A 4 -0.49 -16.34 7.62
C LYS A 4 0.99 -16.41 7.21
N ASN A 5 1.29 -17.19 6.17
CA ASN A 5 2.62 -17.27 5.52
C ASN A 5 3.82 -17.64 6.44
N LEU A 6 3.58 -18.39 7.54
CA LEU A 6 4.63 -18.79 8.49
C LEU A 6 5.61 -19.84 7.94
N VAL A 7 5.22 -20.57 6.90
CA VAL A 7 6.05 -21.58 6.23
C VAL A 7 6.07 -21.26 4.73
N GLY A 8 7.27 -21.13 4.17
CA GLY A 8 7.48 -20.81 2.75
C GLY A 8 8.96 -20.82 2.35
N ALA A 9 9.24 -20.52 1.08
CA ALA A 9 10.60 -20.42 0.56
C ALA A 9 10.71 -19.28 -0.46
N PHE A 10 11.88 -18.64 -0.55
CA PHE A 10 12.19 -17.73 -1.64
C PHE A 10 12.51 -18.52 -2.90
N LYS A 11 11.51 -18.68 -3.78
CA LYS A 11 11.64 -19.41 -5.05
C LYS A 11 11.11 -18.56 -6.21
N GLN A 12 12.01 -18.15 -7.09
CA GLN A 12 11.62 -17.42 -8.31
C GLN A 12 10.99 -18.40 -9.33
N PRO A 13 9.93 -17.98 -10.04
CA PRO A 13 9.42 -18.73 -11.18
C PRO A 13 10.44 -18.71 -12.32
N ILE A 14 10.35 -19.69 -13.24
CA ILE A 14 11.17 -19.70 -14.47
C ILE A 14 10.78 -18.51 -15.37
N SER A 15 9.47 -18.23 -15.44
CA SER A 15 8.89 -17.15 -16.23
C SER A 15 7.51 -16.80 -15.69
N VAL A 16 7.09 -15.53 -15.85
CA VAL A 16 5.71 -15.08 -15.62
C VAL A 16 5.17 -14.57 -16.94
N TRP A 17 4.01 -15.10 -17.34
CA TRP A 17 3.33 -14.73 -18.59
C TRP A 17 2.09 -13.94 -18.19
N ILE A 18 1.99 -12.73 -18.70
CA ILE A 18 0.87 -11.82 -18.42
C ILE A 18 0.15 -11.58 -19.73
N ASP A 19 -1.09 -12.04 -19.80
CA ASP A 19 -2.00 -11.76 -20.90
C ASP A 19 -3.01 -10.69 -20.44
N PRO A 20 -2.92 -9.45 -20.94
CA PRO A 20 -3.87 -8.39 -20.56
C PRO A 20 -5.32 -8.68 -20.93
N ASP A 21 -5.59 -9.57 -21.90
CA ASP A 21 -6.95 -9.85 -22.37
C ASP A 21 -7.82 -10.51 -21.30
N VAL A 22 -7.21 -11.19 -20.32
CA VAL A 22 -7.94 -11.80 -19.20
C VAL A 22 -8.66 -10.75 -18.34
N LEU A 23 -8.19 -9.49 -18.36
CA LEU A 23 -8.80 -8.38 -17.64
C LEU A 23 -10.18 -8.01 -18.18
N THR A 24 -10.51 -8.37 -19.43
CA THR A 24 -11.81 -8.08 -20.03
C THR A 24 -12.98 -8.72 -19.28
N THR A 25 -12.72 -9.82 -18.57
CA THR A 25 -13.71 -10.53 -17.73
C THR A 25 -13.58 -10.22 -16.24
N LEU A 26 -12.58 -9.43 -15.85
CA LEU A 26 -12.33 -9.13 -14.45
C LEU A 26 -13.43 -8.20 -13.91
N PRO A 27 -14.04 -8.52 -12.75
CA PRO A 27 -15.03 -7.64 -12.15
C PRO A 27 -14.45 -6.23 -11.91
N PRO A 28 -15.21 -5.14 -12.17
CA PRO A 28 -14.69 -3.79 -12.01
C PRO A 28 -14.11 -3.49 -10.62
N ARG A 29 -14.65 -4.10 -9.54
CA ARG A 29 -14.11 -3.96 -8.19
C ARG A 29 -12.67 -4.47 -8.08
N GLU A 30 -12.34 -5.58 -8.73
CA GLU A 30 -11.01 -6.18 -8.68
C GLU A 30 -10.00 -5.35 -9.49
N TRP A 31 -10.42 -4.77 -10.63
CA TRP A 31 -9.61 -3.78 -11.35
C TRP A 31 -9.23 -2.60 -10.45
N ARG A 32 -10.23 -2.01 -9.77
CA ARG A 32 -10.00 -0.93 -8.79
C ARG A 32 -9.05 -1.35 -7.68
N CYS A 33 -9.21 -2.56 -7.15
CA CYS A 33 -8.31 -3.09 -6.12
C CYS A 33 -6.86 -3.18 -6.61
N GLY A 34 -6.65 -3.59 -7.88
CA GLY A 34 -5.32 -3.60 -8.50
C GLY A 34 -4.67 -2.21 -8.57
N MET A 35 -5.47 -1.14 -8.70
CA MET A 35 -4.94 0.22 -8.77
C MET A 35 -4.23 0.67 -7.50
N ALA A 36 -4.56 0.10 -6.33
CA ALA A 36 -3.86 0.43 -5.09
C ALA A 36 -2.36 0.11 -5.19
N GLU A 37 -2.01 -1.05 -5.78
CA GLU A 37 -0.63 -1.46 -6.00
C GLU A 37 0.08 -0.64 -7.09
N VAL A 38 -0.66 -0.23 -8.13
CA VAL A 38 -0.18 0.68 -9.17
C VAL A 38 0.19 2.04 -8.56
N ILE A 39 -0.72 2.63 -7.77
CA ILE A 39 -0.51 3.91 -7.09
C ILE A 39 0.66 3.80 -6.11
N LYS A 40 0.74 2.70 -5.36
CA LYS A 40 1.88 2.42 -4.46
C LYS A 40 3.20 2.46 -5.23
N HIS A 41 3.31 1.74 -6.36
CA HIS A 41 4.52 1.78 -7.19
C HIS A 41 4.81 3.18 -7.74
N GLY A 42 3.77 3.95 -8.04
CA GLY A 42 3.92 5.35 -8.45
C GLY A 42 4.48 6.25 -7.37
N LEU A 43 4.03 6.09 -6.13
CA LEU A 43 4.59 6.79 -4.97
C LEU A 43 6.02 6.36 -4.64
N LEU A 44 6.37 5.11 -4.93
CA LEU A 44 7.67 4.55 -4.61
C LEU A 44 8.77 4.84 -5.64
N ALA A 45 8.47 4.80 -6.94
CA ALA A 45 9.52 4.80 -7.96
C ALA A 45 9.14 5.28 -9.38
N ASP A 46 7.88 5.19 -9.82
CA ASP A 46 7.49 5.62 -11.18
C ASP A 46 6.29 6.58 -11.14
N GLU A 47 6.56 7.88 -11.02
CA GLU A 47 5.54 8.91 -10.94
C GLU A 47 4.52 8.88 -12.10
N LYS A 48 4.85 8.32 -13.27
CA LYS A 48 3.88 8.16 -14.36
C LYS A 48 2.72 7.25 -13.98
N LEU A 49 2.90 6.29 -13.07
CA LEU A 49 1.81 5.47 -12.54
C LEU A 49 0.79 6.27 -11.71
N LEU A 50 1.10 7.51 -11.33
CA LEU A 50 0.18 8.43 -10.66
C LEU A 50 -0.66 9.27 -11.65
N ASP A 51 -0.41 9.15 -12.95
CA ASP A 51 -1.21 9.77 -13.99
C ASP A 51 -2.51 8.99 -14.20
N THR A 52 -3.64 9.61 -13.87
CA THR A 52 -4.96 8.98 -13.95
C THR A 52 -5.36 8.64 -15.39
N ASP A 53 -4.78 9.31 -16.39
CA ASP A 53 -5.06 8.99 -17.79
C ASP A 53 -4.57 7.58 -18.16
N LEU A 54 -3.61 7.02 -17.41
CA LEU A 54 -3.13 5.64 -17.58
C LEU A 54 -4.02 4.59 -16.91
N HIS A 55 -4.97 4.95 -16.04
CA HIS A 55 -5.76 4.00 -15.22
C HIS A 55 -6.93 3.36 -15.98
N GLN A 56 -6.83 3.31 -17.31
CA GLN A 56 -7.83 2.77 -18.21
C GLN A 56 -7.49 1.32 -18.60
N VAL A 57 -8.51 0.47 -18.69
CA VAL A 57 -8.33 -0.95 -19.09
C VAL A 57 -7.72 -1.07 -20.49
N SER A 58 -8.02 -0.13 -21.39
CA SER A 58 -7.42 -0.05 -22.74
C SER A 58 -5.91 0.19 -22.73
N LEU A 59 -5.35 0.69 -21.62
CA LEU A 59 -3.92 0.93 -21.42
C LEU A 59 -3.30 -0.07 -20.43
N ALA A 60 -4.00 -1.17 -20.11
CA ALA A 60 -3.56 -2.12 -19.11
C ALA A 60 -2.18 -2.72 -19.41
N GLU A 61 -1.84 -2.95 -20.68
CA GLU A 61 -0.52 -3.48 -21.04
C GLU A 61 0.62 -2.54 -20.61
N GLU A 62 0.51 -1.23 -20.91
CA GLU A 62 1.51 -0.24 -20.48
C GLU A 62 1.54 -0.13 -18.95
N LEU A 63 0.35 -0.06 -18.34
CA LEU A 63 0.20 0.08 -16.89
C LEU A 63 0.85 -1.09 -16.14
N ILE A 64 0.56 -2.32 -16.57
CA ILE A 64 1.11 -3.54 -15.99
C ILE A 64 2.62 -3.57 -16.19
N LYS A 65 3.11 -3.26 -17.40
CA LYS A 65 4.55 -3.27 -17.69
C LYS A 65 5.31 -2.36 -16.73
N ARG A 66 4.84 -1.13 -16.54
CA ARG A 66 5.44 -0.16 -15.61
C ARG A 66 5.38 -0.64 -14.16
N ALA A 67 4.20 -1.06 -13.69
CA ALA A 67 4.01 -1.53 -12.33
C ALA A 67 4.87 -2.77 -12.01
N VAL A 68 4.97 -3.72 -12.94
CA VAL A 68 5.83 -4.90 -12.80
C VAL A 68 7.30 -4.49 -12.77
N GLN A 69 7.73 -3.56 -13.63
CA GLN A 69 9.13 -3.10 -13.67
C GLN A 69 9.57 -2.53 -12.32
N VAL A 70 8.73 -1.73 -11.64
CA VAL A 70 9.05 -1.21 -10.29
C VAL A 70 9.36 -2.35 -9.32
N LYS A 71 8.53 -3.39 -9.29
CA LYS A 71 8.73 -4.55 -8.40
C LYS A 71 9.95 -5.37 -8.81
N VAL A 72 10.17 -5.56 -10.11
CA VAL A 72 11.36 -6.25 -10.63
C VAL A 72 12.63 -5.54 -10.16
N ASP A 73 12.72 -4.23 -10.32
CA ASP A 73 13.91 -3.48 -9.98
C ASP A 73 14.21 -3.53 -8.46
N VAL A 74 13.17 -3.43 -7.62
CA VAL A 74 13.33 -3.54 -6.16
C VAL A 74 13.72 -4.95 -5.74
N VAL A 75 13.10 -5.99 -6.30
CA VAL A 75 13.41 -7.38 -5.97
C VAL A 75 14.80 -7.78 -6.48
N GLN A 76 15.27 -7.24 -7.61
CA GLN A 76 16.63 -7.48 -8.09
C GLN A 76 17.69 -6.84 -7.19
N ARG A 77 17.40 -5.65 -6.64
CA ARG A 77 18.28 -4.97 -5.68
C ARG A 77 18.29 -5.65 -4.31
N ASP A 78 17.15 -6.18 -3.87
CA ASP A 78 17.01 -6.85 -2.57
C ASP A 78 16.17 -8.15 -2.65
N PRO A 79 16.74 -9.26 -3.17
CA PRO A 79 16.00 -10.49 -3.45
C PRO A 79 15.52 -11.22 -2.18
N TYR A 80 16.15 -10.95 -1.03
CA TYR A 80 15.92 -11.66 0.23
C TYR A 80 15.39 -10.76 1.35
N GLU A 81 14.94 -9.54 1.03
CA GLU A 81 14.27 -8.62 1.97
C GLU A 81 15.15 -8.16 3.16
N HIS A 82 16.38 -7.74 2.87
CA HIS A 82 17.31 -7.20 3.86
C HIS A 82 17.08 -5.71 4.19
N GLY A 83 16.33 -4.98 3.36
CA GLY A 83 16.04 -3.58 3.64
C GLY A 83 15.13 -2.94 2.60
N GLU A 84 15.65 -2.71 1.40
CA GLU A 84 14.97 -1.91 0.36
C GLU A 84 13.62 -2.51 -0.05
N ARG A 85 13.52 -3.85 -0.11
CA ARG A 85 12.26 -4.50 -0.47
C ARG A 85 11.14 -4.22 0.53
N ALA A 86 11.47 -3.82 1.76
CA ALA A 86 10.48 -3.39 2.74
C ALA A 86 9.68 -2.16 2.25
N HIS A 87 10.22 -1.34 1.35
CA HIS A 87 9.48 -0.20 0.78
C HIS A 87 8.21 -0.62 0.04
N LEU A 88 8.16 -1.84 -0.51
CA LEU A 88 6.94 -2.39 -1.14
C LEU A 88 5.78 -2.57 -0.14
N ASN A 89 6.04 -2.46 1.16
CA ASN A 89 5.04 -2.50 2.22
C ASN A 89 4.44 -1.10 2.54
N LEU A 90 4.67 -0.09 1.70
CA LEU A 90 3.95 1.20 1.80
C LEU A 90 2.44 0.94 1.85
N GLY A 91 1.77 1.55 2.83
CA GLY A 91 0.34 1.37 3.12
C GLY A 91 -0.03 0.03 3.78
N HIS A 92 0.82 -0.99 3.79
CA HIS A 92 0.44 -2.33 4.25
C HIS A 92 0.28 -2.45 5.77
N THR A 93 1.03 -1.67 6.56
CA THR A 93 0.84 -1.66 8.02
C THR A 93 -0.59 -1.27 8.41
N PHE A 94 -1.14 -0.26 7.74
CA PHE A 94 -2.54 0.14 7.90
C PHE A 94 -3.49 -0.82 7.21
N GLY A 95 -3.20 -1.21 5.96
CA GLY A 95 -4.06 -2.09 5.16
C GLY A 95 -4.32 -3.43 5.83
N HIS A 96 -3.29 -4.12 6.31
CA HIS A 96 -3.44 -5.40 7.02
C HIS A 96 -4.24 -5.25 8.32
N ALA A 97 -4.06 -4.14 9.05
CA ALA A 97 -4.85 -3.87 10.25
C ALA A 97 -6.34 -3.67 9.92
N ILE A 98 -6.65 -2.91 8.86
CA ILE A 98 -8.01 -2.71 8.37
C ILE A 98 -8.64 -4.03 7.92
N GLU A 99 -7.92 -4.85 7.15
CA GLU A 99 -8.38 -6.19 6.75
C GLU A 99 -8.74 -7.05 7.96
N GLN A 100 -7.90 -7.04 9.01
CA GLN A 100 -8.15 -7.83 10.20
C GLN A 100 -9.37 -7.34 10.99
N VAL A 101 -9.46 -6.03 11.26
CA VAL A 101 -10.58 -5.44 12.03
C VAL A 101 -11.90 -5.61 11.31
N THR A 102 -11.88 -5.54 9.98
CA THR A 102 -13.07 -5.74 9.15
C THR A 102 -13.39 -7.21 8.89
N HIS A 103 -12.64 -8.14 9.51
CA HIS A 103 -12.75 -9.59 9.28
C HIS A 103 -12.70 -9.95 7.79
N TYR A 104 -11.83 -9.28 7.03
CA TYR A 104 -11.60 -9.45 5.60
C TYR A 104 -12.83 -9.16 4.71
N SER A 105 -13.78 -8.34 5.20
CA SER A 105 -14.88 -7.83 4.37
C SER A 105 -14.42 -6.74 3.39
N TRP A 106 -13.36 -6.01 3.75
CA TRP A 106 -12.65 -5.13 2.83
C TRP A 106 -11.70 -5.94 1.96
N ALA A 107 -11.69 -5.65 0.65
CA ALA A 107 -10.73 -6.24 -0.26
C ALA A 107 -9.32 -5.67 0.00
N HIS A 108 -8.29 -6.44 -0.33
CA HIS A 108 -6.90 -6.05 -0.09
C HIS A 108 -6.56 -4.68 -0.68
N GLY A 109 -6.90 -4.44 -1.95
CA GLY A 109 -6.64 -3.16 -2.62
C GLY A 109 -7.39 -1.98 -1.98
N GLU A 110 -8.61 -2.20 -1.47
CA GLU A 110 -9.38 -1.19 -0.75
C GLU A 110 -8.67 -0.78 0.55
N ALA A 111 -8.21 -1.78 1.32
CA ALA A 111 -7.50 -1.55 2.57
C ALA A 111 -6.10 -0.93 2.36
N VAL A 112 -5.34 -1.44 1.38
CA VAL A 112 -4.03 -0.87 1.01
C VAL A 112 -4.19 0.55 0.48
N GLY A 113 -5.18 0.84 -0.35
CA GLY A 113 -5.45 2.17 -0.88
C GLY A 113 -5.65 3.21 0.23
N VAL A 114 -6.54 2.94 1.21
CA VAL A 114 -6.68 3.79 2.40
C VAL A 114 -5.39 3.82 3.22
N GLY A 115 -4.66 2.71 3.29
CA GLY A 115 -3.36 2.63 3.93
C GLY A 115 -2.30 3.55 3.30
N LEU A 116 -2.32 3.75 1.98
CA LEU A 116 -1.43 4.71 1.29
C LEU A 116 -1.75 6.13 1.71
N LEU A 117 -3.04 6.48 1.80
CA LEU A 117 -3.47 7.80 2.27
C LEU A 117 -3.06 8.02 3.72
N LEU A 118 -3.33 7.07 4.62
CA LEU A 118 -2.93 7.13 6.02
C LEU A 118 -1.41 7.25 6.21
N ALA A 119 -0.61 6.49 5.44
CA ALA A 119 0.84 6.60 5.47
C ALA A 119 1.32 7.97 4.98
N THR A 120 0.66 8.55 3.97
CA THR A 120 0.98 9.89 3.46
C THR A 120 0.61 10.97 4.48
N MET A 121 -0.55 10.88 5.11
CA MET A 121 -0.99 11.78 6.19
C MET A 121 -0.04 11.70 7.39
N LEU A 122 0.40 10.50 7.76
CA LEU A 122 1.37 10.29 8.85
C LEU A 122 2.72 10.88 8.48
N SER A 123 3.15 10.73 7.23
CA SER A 123 4.39 11.34 6.72
C SER A 123 4.36 12.87 6.86
N HIS A 124 3.26 13.50 6.44
CA HIS A 124 3.08 14.93 6.58
C HIS A 124 3.05 15.37 8.06
N ARG A 125 2.32 14.64 8.90
CA ARG A 125 2.21 14.92 10.34
C ARG A 125 3.57 14.89 11.05
N LEU A 126 4.48 14.03 10.59
CA LEU A 126 5.85 13.94 11.07
C LEU A 126 6.81 14.93 10.39
N GLY A 127 6.29 15.85 9.56
CA GLY A 127 7.08 16.87 8.86
C GLY A 127 7.95 16.33 7.71
N LEU A 128 7.65 15.14 7.18
CA LEU A 128 8.46 14.49 6.15
C LEU A 128 8.10 14.93 4.74
N CYS A 129 6.84 15.29 4.49
CA CYS A 129 6.35 15.71 3.17
C CYS A 129 5.32 16.84 3.27
N ASP A 130 5.06 17.49 2.14
CA ASP A 130 4.08 18.57 2.05
C ASP A 130 2.64 18.06 2.03
N GLU A 131 1.71 18.88 2.53
CA GLU A 131 0.27 18.61 2.52
C GLU A 131 -0.27 18.37 1.10
N ALA A 132 0.33 19.01 0.09
CA ALA A 132 -0.02 18.82 -1.32
C ALA A 132 0.05 17.35 -1.76
N LEU A 133 0.93 16.54 -1.16
CA LEU A 133 1.01 15.11 -1.46
C LEU A 133 -0.21 14.35 -0.94
N ILE A 134 -0.78 14.76 0.21
CA ILE A 134 -2.02 14.17 0.74
C ILE A 134 -3.16 14.37 -0.27
N HIS A 135 -3.37 15.61 -0.71
CA HIS A 135 -4.43 15.94 -1.67
C HIS A 135 -4.26 15.20 -2.99
N ARG A 136 -3.02 15.06 -3.47
CA ARG A 136 -2.72 14.29 -4.68
C ARG A 136 -3.09 12.82 -4.51
N VAL A 137 -2.70 12.18 -3.40
CA VAL A 137 -3.02 10.78 -3.13
C VAL A 137 -4.54 10.58 -2.96
N GLU A 138 -5.21 11.44 -2.21
CA GLU A 138 -6.67 11.38 -2.03
C GLU A 138 -7.41 11.52 -3.37
N ALA A 139 -7.01 12.46 -4.22
CA ALA A 139 -7.62 12.68 -5.53
C ALA A 139 -7.46 11.46 -6.46
N ILE A 140 -6.27 10.85 -6.50
CA ILE A 140 -6.02 9.67 -7.34
C ILE A 140 -6.82 8.46 -6.82
N LEU A 141 -6.84 8.23 -5.50
CA LEU A 141 -7.64 7.15 -4.91
C LEU A 141 -9.13 7.33 -5.23
N ALA A 142 -9.66 8.54 -5.06
CA ALA A 142 -11.03 8.86 -5.42
C ALA A 142 -11.32 8.65 -6.91
N HIS A 143 -10.40 9.04 -7.81
CA HIS A 143 -10.52 8.82 -9.25
C HIS A 143 -10.64 7.33 -9.59
N THR A 144 -9.83 6.48 -8.94
CA THR A 144 -9.88 5.02 -9.14
C THR A 144 -11.07 4.34 -8.47
N GLY A 145 -11.89 5.07 -7.70
CA GLY A 145 -13.02 4.54 -6.95
C GLY A 145 -12.61 3.66 -5.76
N LEU A 146 -11.38 3.82 -5.26
CA LEU A 146 -10.93 3.23 -4.00
C LEU A 146 -11.48 4.03 -2.82
N PRO A 147 -11.72 3.39 -1.66
CA PRO A 147 -12.16 4.12 -0.47
C PRO A 147 -11.11 5.14 -0.01
N ILE A 148 -11.59 6.26 0.55
CA ILE A 148 -10.76 7.32 1.15
C ILE A 148 -11.16 7.62 2.60
N ARG A 149 -12.07 6.83 3.18
CA ARG A 149 -12.56 6.94 4.56
C ARG A 149 -12.66 5.54 5.17
N LEU A 150 -12.57 5.44 6.49
CA LEU A 150 -12.61 4.20 7.26
C LEU A 150 -14.04 3.73 7.57
N ASN A 151 -15.07 4.49 7.20
CA ASN A 151 -16.47 4.11 7.36
C ASN A 151 -16.84 3.72 8.81
N GLY A 152 -16.37 4.50 9.79
CA GLY A 152 -16.72 4.33 11.20
C GLY A 152 -15.95 3.24 11.95
N LEU A 153 -14.95 2.60 11.33
CA LEU A 153 -14.06 1.67 12.04
C LEU A 153 -13.38 2.35 13.23
N ASP A 154 -13.18 1.60 14.31
CA ASP A 154 -12.55 2.09 15.54
C ASP A 154 -11.04 2.28 15.35
N PRO A 155 -10.51 3.52 15.44
CA PRO A 155 -9.08 3.79 15.33
C PRO A 155 -8.22 2.98 16.31
N GLU A 156 -8.72 2.76 17.54
CA GLU A 156 -7.98 1.99 18.56
C GLU A 156 -7.90 0.51 18.20
N ALA A 157 -8.99 -0.06 17.67
CA ALA A 157 -8.99 -1.43 17.16
C ALA A 157 -8.02 -1.60 15.98
N ILE A 158 -7.97 -0.63 15.04
CA ILE A 158 -7.02 -0.65 13.92
C ILE A 158 -5.60 -0.56 14.44
N TYR A 159 -5.29 0.37 15.34
CA TYR A 159 -3.96 0.51 15.93
C TYR A 159 -3.51 -0.78 16.63
N ALA A 160 -4.38 -1.39 17.44
CA ALA A 160 -4.10 -2.66 18.11
C ALA A 160 -3.83 -3.80 17.12
N ALA A 161 -4.56 -3.85 15.99
CA ALA A 161 -4.37 -4.85 14.95
C ALA A 161 -3.04 -4.69 14.18
N MET A 162 -2.36 -3.54 14.23
CA MET A 162 -1.03 -3.39 13.60
C MET A 162 0.06 -4.26 14.25
N PHE A 163 -0.16 -4.74 15.48
CA PHE A 163 0.81 -5.53 16.25
C PHE A 163 0.67 -7.05 16.05
N THR A 164 -0.34 -7.51 15.31
CA THR A 164 -0.58 -8.95 15.08
C THR A 164 0.28 -9.50 13.95
N ASP A 165 0.70 -8.64 13.00
CA ASP A 165 1.51 -9.05 11.85
C ASP A 165 2.99 -9.18 12.25
N LYS A 166 3.30 -10.40 12.71
CA LYS A 166 4.58 -10.84 13.26
C LYS A 166 4.84 -10.19 14.61
N LYS A 167 5.26 -11.00 15.59
CA LYS A 167 6.01 -10.57 16.78
C LYS A 167 7.27 -9.81 16.31
N ARG A 168 7.13 -8.57 15.85
CA ARG A 168 8.20 -7.78 15.26
C ARG A 168 9.19 -7.50 16.38
N LYS A 169 10.43 -7.89 16.12
CA LYS A 169 11.66 -7.63 16.88
C LYS A 169 11.44 -6.42 17.80
N ASP A 170 11.30 -6.68 19.10
CA ASP A 170 11.23 -5.70 20.19
C ASP A 170 9.93 -4.88 20.37
N GLY A 171 8.81 -5.25 19.75
CA GLY A 171 7.49 -4.65 20.02
C GLY A 171 7.27 -3.27 19.39
N LYS A 172 8.12 -2.89 18.45
CA LYS A 172 8.09 -1.58 17.79
C LYS A 172 7.36 -1.66 16.44
N LEU A 173 6.46 -0.71 16.19
CA LEU A 173 5.83 -0.55 14.88
C LEU A 173 6.84 0.04 13.89
N ARG A 174 6.88 -0.59 12.71
CA ARG A 174 7.67 -0.14 11.56
C ARG A 174 6.71 0.29 10.44
N PHE A 175 6.85 1.52 10.02
CA PHE A 175 6.12 2.12 8.91
C PHE A 175 7.03 2.35 7.72
N ILE A 176 6.44 2.28 6.53
CA ILE A 176 7.04 2.85 5.32
C ILE A 176 6.32 4.17 5.08
N LEU A 177 7.06 5.27 5.10
CA LEU A 177 6.59 6.65 4.96
C LEU A 177 7.27 7.32 3.76
N LEU A 178 6.84 8.52 3.41
CA LEU A 178 7.30 9.25 2.22
C LEU A 178 7.90 10.61 2.61
N ARG A 179 9.06 10.95 2.05
CA ARG A 179 9.53 12.35 2.01
C ARG A 179 9.03 13.12 0.78
N GLY A 180 8.26 12.43 -0.07
CA GLY A 180 7.87 12.86 -1.40
C GLY A 180 7.69 11.64 -2.30
N VAL A 181 7.21 11.86 -3.52
CA VAL A 181 7.14 10.81 -4.56
C VAL A 181 8.57 10.34 -4.89
N GLY A 182 8.77 9.03 -4.96
CA GLY A 182 10.08 8.44 -5.24
C GLY A 182 11.04 8.42 -4.03
N ALA A 183 10.60 8.86 -2.85
CA ALA A 183 11.44 8.99 -1.66
C ALA A 183 10.87 8.24 -0.44
N PRO A 184 10.70 6.90 -0.51
CA PRO A 184 10.27 6.11 0.63
C PRO A 184 11.34 6.06 1.73
N MET A 185 10.88 5.87 2.96
CA MET A 185 11.76 5.63 4.11
C MET A 185 11.10 4.71 5.13
N ILE A 186 11.95 3.95 5.82
CA ILE A 186 11.54 3.13 6.96
C ILE A 186 11.59 4.00 8.21
N VAL A 187 10.49 4.04 8.95
CA VAL A 187 10.38 4.77 10.23
C VAL A 187 9.91 3.82 11.31
N ASP A 188 10.73 3.68 12.34
CA ASP A 188 10.43 2.93 13.55
C ASP A 188 10.01 3.90 14.66
N ASP A 189 9.36 3.39 15.73
CA ASP A 189 9.03 4.16 16.94
C ASP A 189 8.14 5.40 16.72
N VAL A 190 7.22 5.35 15.75
CA VAL A 190 6.23 6.41 15.56
C VAL A 190 5.32 6.52 16.80
N PRO A 191 5.13 7.72 17.38
CA PRO A 191 4.25 7.90 18.53
C PRO A 191 2.82 7.45 18.26
N LYS A 192 2.21 6.73 19.21
CA LYS A 192 0.82 6.26 19.09
C LYS A 192 -0.14 7.39 18.73
N ASP A 193 0.00 8.54 19.39
CA ASP A 193 -0.91 9.68 19.22
C ASP A 193 -0.92 10.20 17.78
N ASP A 194 0.21 10.14 17.07
CA ASP A 194 0.28 10.53 15.67
C ASP A 194 -0.42 9.53 14.74
N VAL A 195 -0.29 8.24 15.04
CA VAL A 195 -0.99 7.17 14.30
C VAL A 195 -2.50 7.26 14.53
N ILE A 196 -2.93 7.45 15.78
CA ILE A 196 -4.35 7.60 16.13
C ILE A 196 -4.93 8.87 15.50
N ALA A 197 -4.20 9.98 15.48
CA ALA A 197 -4.67 11.22 14.89
C ALA A 197 -5.00 11.07 13.39
N VAL A 198 -4.15 10.38 12.61
CA VAL A 198 -4.43 10.16 11.19
C VAL A 198 -5.58 9.18 10.96
N LEU A 199 -5.74 8.17 11.82
CA LEU A 199 -6.89 7.26 11.77
C LEU A 199 -8.20 7.99 12.09
N MET A 200 -8.21 8.86 13.11
CA MET A 200 -9.37 9.68 13.45
C MET A 200 -9.77 10.64 12.33
N ALA A 201 -8.79 11.19 11.60
CA ALA A 201 -9.04 12.12 10.51
C ALA A 201 -9.79 11.47 9.31
N LEU A 202 -9.72 10.15 9.15
CA LEU A 202 -10.43 9.41 8.09
C LEU A 202 -11.65 8.63 8.60
N ARG A 203 -12.05 8.78 9.86
CA ARG A 203 -13.14 8.00 10.47
C ARG A 203 -14.46 8.10 9.71
#